data_AF-A0A8J4EW70-F1
#
_entry.id   AF-A0A8J4EW70-F1
#
_cell.length_a   1.000
_cell.length_b   1.000
_cell.length_c   1.000
_cell.angle_alpha   90.00
_cell.angle_beta   90.00
_cell.angle_gamma   90.00
#
_symmetry.space_group_name_H-M   'P 1'
#
loop_
_entity.id
_entity.type
_entity.pdbx_description
1 polymer ?
#
loop_
_entity_poly.entity_id
_entity_poly.type
_entity_poly.pdbx_seq_one_letter_code
_entity_poly.pdbx_strand_id
1 'polypeptide(L)'
;MHAGALAAYYDVSTVSQRTSTYLLNVHRPTEGFLWDQVYDDHHPLDVGHKVMADLVVNLIQEVAVRLVVSPMTPAELNLPEVSLPPRMHEGNFEPLGTTCLVDEAFAGIAIATEGWQWVNKGTEAKPKWGFVSTTPGRQLIVRLGETAHNAKHTILSSRPDGTFSVLLQFLVSYTTIMGKAIIDCHGGCDCRQTDILLKKYL
;
A
#
# COMPACT_ATOMS: atom_id res chain seq x y z
N MET A 1 2.60 4.11 -18.62
CA MET A 1 2.30 2.72 -18.21
C MET A 1 0.93 2.35 -18.75
N HIS A 2 0.84 1.27 -19.52
CA HIS A 2 -0.47 0.70 -19.88
C HIS A 2 -1.11 0.13 -18.62
N ALA A 3 -2.34 0.52 -18.31
CA ALA A 3 -3.09 -0.08 -17.22
C ALA A 3 -3.17 -1.61 -17.46
N GLY A 4 -2.85 -2.40 -16.44
CA GLY A 4 -2.89 -3.86 -16.53
C GLY A 4 -1.65 -4.54 -17.11
N ALA A 5 -0.51 -3.86 -17.30
CA ALA A 5 0.69 -4.50 -17.85
C ALA A 5 1.21 -5.67 -16.99
N LEU A 6 1.16 -5.56 -15.66
CA LEU A 6 1.49 -6.66 -14.75
C LEU A 6 0.51 -7.83 -14.90
N ALA A 7 -0.79 -7.52 -14.98
CA ALA A 7 -1.81 -8.54 -15.14
C ALA A 7 -1.65 -9.31 -16.46
N ALA A 8 -1.39 -8.60 -17.56
CA ALA A 8 -1.09 -9.24 -18.85
C ALA A 8 0.20 -10.06 -18.80
N TYR A 9 1.23 -9.58 -18.12
CA TYR A 9 2.52 -10.26 -18.02
C TYR A 9 2.44 -11.57 -17.21
N TYR A 10 1.64 -11.58 -16.13
CA TYR A 10 1.47 -12.73 -15.24
C TYR A 10 0.19 -13.54 -15.53
N ASP A 11 -0.48 -13.26 -16.64
CA ASP A 11 -1.75 -13.90 -17.05
C ASP A 11 -2.83 -13.89 -15.95
N VAL A 12 -2.98 -12.74 -15.29
CA VAL A 12 -3.97 -12.53 -14.22
C VAL A 12 -5.21 -11.84 -14.78
N SER A 13 -6.38 -12.40 -14.47
CA SER A 13 -7.67 -11.78 -14.82
C SER A 13 -7.82 -10.42 -14.12
N THR A 14 -8.37 -9.43 -14.84
CA THR A 14 -8.60 -8.08 -14.29
C THR A 14 -9.95 -7.51 -14.71
N VAL A 15 -10.49 -6.66 -13.86
CA VAL A 15 -11.62 -5.77 -14.16
C VAL A 15 -11.20 -4.33 -13.89
N SER A 16 -11.73 -3.38 -14.66
CA SER A 16 -11.37 -1.97 -14.55
C SER A 16 -12.60 -1.09 -14.58
N GLN A 17 -12.83 -0.36 -13.49
CA GLN A 17 -13.89 0.64 -13.43
C GLN A 17 -13.72 1.71 -14.51
N ARG A 18 -12.48 2.11 -14.79
CA ARG A 18 -12.19 3.11 -15.82
C ARG A 18 -12.70 2.65 -17.19
N THR A 19 -12.64 1.36 -17.53
CA THR A 19 -13.18 0.87 -18.80
C THR A 19 -14.67 0.60 -18.73
N SER A 20 -15.18 0.20 -17.57
CA SER A 20 -16.58 -0.22 -17.41
C SER A 20 -17.56 0.93 -17.18
N THR A 21 -17.19 1.95 -16.40
CA THR A 21 -18.11 2.99 -15.95
C THR A 21 -17.75 4.38 -16.46
N TYR A 22 -16.47 4.67 -16.75
CA TYR A 22 -16.05 6.02 -17.16
C TYR A 22 -16.81 6.56 -18.38
N LEU A 23 -17.16 5.69 -19.34
CA LEU A 23 -17.99 6.09 -20.48
C LEU A 23 -19.36 6.61 -20.01
N LEU A 24 -20.00 5.93 -19.05
CA LEU A 24 -21.30 6.29 -18.48
C LEU A 24 -21.21 7.48 -17.51
N ASN A 25 -20.08 7.62 -16.82
CA ASN A 25 -19.88 8.69 -15.86
C ASN A 25 -19.55 10.04 -16.54
N VAL A 26 -18.71 10.02 -17.57
CA VAL A 26 -18.08 11.24 -18.13
C VAL A 26 -18.49 11.49 -19.58
N HIS A 27 -18.40 10.48 -20.45
CA HIS A 27 -18.59 10.69 -21.90
C HIS A 27 -20.06 10.65 -22.34
N ARG A 28 -20.88 9.87 -21.66
CA ARG A 28 -22.32 9.73 -21.85
C ARG A 28 -22.99 9.71 -20.48
N PRO A 29 -23.03 10.88 -19.78
CA PRO A 29 -23.59 10.99 -18.45
C PRO A 29 -24.97 10.32 -18.39
N THR A 30 -25.03 9.22 -17.64
CA THR A 30 -26.22 8.38 -17.53
C THR A 30 -26.69 8.40 -16.09
N GLU A 31 -27.97 8.69 -15.88
CA GLU A 31 -28.59 8.69 -14.55
C GLU A 31 -28.36 7.35 -13.84
N GLY A 32 -27.97 7.39 -12.56
CA GLY A 32 -27.54 6.24 -11.77
C GLY A 32 -26.04 5.91 -11.90
N PHE A 33 -25.34 6.52 -12.86
CA PHE A 33 -23.90 6.36 -13.09
C PHE A 33 -23.17 7.70 -13.14
N LEU A 34 -23.81 8.82 -12.78
CA LEU A 34 -23.11 10.10 -12.73
C LEU A 34 -21.99 10.06 -11.68
N TRP A 35 -20.93 10.83 -11.90
CA TRP A 35 -19.74 10.78 -11.03
C TRP A 35 -20.10 11.03 -9.56
N ASP A 36 -20.90 12.04 -9.28
CA ASP A 36 -21.37 12.45 -7.94
C ASP A 36 -22.43 11.50 -7.34
N GLN A 37 -22.99 10.59 -8.13
CA GLN A 37 -23.87 9.53 -7.65
C GLN A 37 -23.11 8.26 -7.27
N VAL A 38 -21.95 8.05 -7.89
CA VAL A 38 -21.12 6.86 -7.72
C VAL A 38 -19.96 7.12 -6.76
N TYR A 39 -19.45 8.35 -6.68
CA TYR A 39 -18.28 8.75 -5.90
C TYR A 39 -18.51 10.05 -5.12
N ASP A 40 -17.88 10.13 -3.95
CA ASP A 40 -17.52 11.36 -3.26
C ASP A 40 -16.01 11.60 -3.46
N ASP A 41 -15.69 12.55 -4.33
CA ASP A 41 -14.33 12.78 -4.87
C ASP A 41 -13.77 11.51 -5.55
N HIS A 42 -13.00 10.69 -4.82
CA HIS A 42 -12.42 9.43 -5.27
C HIS A 42 -12.92 8.21 -4.49
N HIS A 43 -13.71 8.41 -3.43
CA HIS A 43 -14.25 7.31 -2.64
C HIS A 43 -15.60 6.89 -3.22
N PRO A 44 -15.82 5.60 -3.49
CA PRO A 44 -17.13 5.14 -3.93
C PRO A 44 -18.18 5.35 -2.83
N LEU A 45 -19.34 5.85 -3.23
CA LEU A 45 -20.57 5.82 -2.43
C LEU A 45 -21.14 4.40 -2.41
N ASP A 46 -22.22 4.16 -1.67
CA ASP A 46 -22.90 2.86 -1.62
C ASP A 46 -23.27 2.33 -3.01
N VAL A 47 -23.74 3.21 -3.91
CA VAL A 47 -24.04 2.86 -5.30
C VAL A 47 -22.75 2.48 -6.03
N GLY A 48 -21.66 3.24 -5.86
CA GLY A 48 -20.37 2.91 -6.45
C GLY A 48 -19.83 1.57 -5.97
N HIS A 49 -19.92 1.27 -4.68
CA HIS A 49 -19.55 -0.03 -4.14
C HIS A 49 -20.33 -1.18 -4.78
N LYS A 50 -21.65 -1.02 -4.97
CA LYS A 50 -22.49 -2.00 -5.67
C LYS A 50 -22.07 -2.18 -7.12
N VAL A 51 -21.80 -1.09 -7.84
CA VAL A 51 -21.30 -1.16 -9.22
C VAL A 51 -19.95 -1.91 -9.28
N MET A 52 -19.01 -1.68 -8.35
CA MET A 52 -17.75 -2.46 -8.35
C MET A 52 -18.02 -3.95 -8.07
N ALA A 53 -18.92 -4.25 -7.13
CA ALA A 53 -19.28 -5.62 -6.80
C ALA A 53 -19.90 -6.32 -8.03
N ASP A 54 -20.81 -5.67 -8.74
CA ASP A 54 -21.44 -6.21 -9.94
C ASP A 54 -20.42 -6.52 -11.04
N LEU A 55 -19.39 -5.68 -11.22
CA LEU A 55 -18.32 -5.95 -12.18
C LEU A 55 -17.52 -7.22 -11.82
N VAL A 56 -17.22 -7.42 -10.53
CA VAL A 56 -16.50 -8.62 -10.06
C VAL A 56 -17.39 -9.86 -10.15
N VAL A 57 -18.65 -9.76 -9.74
CA VAL A 57 -19.63 -10.85 -9.82
C VAL A 57 -19.85 -11.26 -11.27
N ASN A 58 -19.94 -10.29 -12.20
CA ASN A 58 -20.06 -10.56 -13.62
C ASN A 58 -18.85 -11.35 -14.16
N LEU A 59 -17.61 -10.97 -13.80
CA LEU A 59 -16.42 -11.74 -14.18
C LEU A 59 -16.50 -13.19 -13.66
N ILE A 60 -16.89 -13.39 -12.40
CA ILE A 60 -17.01 -14.74 -11.81
C ILE A 60 -18.09 -15.55 -12.54
N GLN A 61 -19.24 -14.94 -12.83
CA GLN A 61 -20.33 -15.58 -13.57
C GLN A 61 -19.91 -15.95 -14.99
N GLU A 62 -19.17 -15.08 -15.68
CA GLU A 62 -18.63 -15.38 -17.02
C GLU A 62 -17.67 -16.58 -16.98
N VAL A 63 -16.77 -16.64 -16.00
CA VAL A 63 -15.88 -17.79 -15.80
C VAL A 63 -16.69 -19.06 -15.52
N ALA A 64 -17.69 -19.00 -14.64
CA ALA A 64 -18.53 -20.14 -14.32
C ALA A 64 -19.30 -20.66 -15.56
N VAL A 65 -19.91 -19.76 -16.33
CA VAL A 65 -20.61 -20.12 -17.58
C VAL A 65 -19.64 -20.74 -18.59
N ARG A 66 -18.44 -20.18 -18.73
CA ARG A 66 -17.41 -20.73 -19.62
C ARG A 66 -17.00 -22.13 -19.20
N LEU A 67 -16.85 -22.41 -17.90
CA LEU A 67 -16.53 -23.75 -17.40
C LEU A 67 -17.67 -24.75 -17.58
N VAL A 68 -18.93 -24.30 -17.66
CA VAL A 68 -20.06 -25.17 -18.02
C VAL A 68 -20.05 -25.52 -19.51
N VAL A 69 -19.79 -24.53 -20.37
CA VAL A 69 -19.80 -24.71 -21.83
C VAL A 69 -18.53 -25.39 -22.35
N SER A 70 -17.40 -25.11 -21.71
CA SER A 70 -16.08 -25.64 -22.01
C SER A 70 -15.39 -26.08 -20.71
N PRO A 71 -15.77 -27.25 -20.16
CA PRO A 71 -15.17 -27.77 -18.95
C PRO A 71 -13.66 -27.95 -19.09
N MET A 72 -12.94 -27.78 -17.97
CA MET A 72 -11.53 -28.10 -17.92
C MET A 72 -11.29 -29.56 -18.28
N THR A 73 -10.36 -29.79 -19.19
CA THR A 73 -9.89 -31.09 -19.59
C THR A 73 -8.96 -31.69 -18.52
N PRO A 74 -8.80 -33.02 -18.47
CA PRO A 74 -7.79 -33.64 -17.61
C PRO A 74 -6.37 -33.10 -17.87
N ALA A 75 -6.04 -32.68 -19.09
CA ALA A 75 -4.75 -32.08 -19.38
C ALA A 75 -4.57 -30.72 -18.69
N GLU A 76 -5.63 -29.89 -18.64
CA GLU A 76 -5.61 -28.59 -17.97
C GLU A 76 -5.54 -28.72 -16.44
N LEU A 77 -6.24 -29.69 -15.86
CA LEU A 77 -6.19 -29.98 -14.42
C LEU A 77 -4.84 -30.53 -13.97
N ASN A 78 -4.09 -31.15 -14.89
CA ASN A 78 -2.76 -31.70 -14.65
C ASN A 78 -1.66 -30.86 -15.31
N LEU A 79 -1.93 -29.57 -15.57
CA LEU A 79 -0.86 -28.67 -16.03
C LEU A 79 0.28 -28.74 -15.01
N PRO A 80 1.52 -29.03 -15.47
CA PRO A 80 2.66 -28.95 -14.57
C PRO A 80 2.70 -27.55 -13.99
N GLU A 81 3.19 -27.40 -12.75
CA GLU A 81 3.45 -26.08 -12.18
C GLU A 81 4.29 -25.29 -13.19
N VAL A 82 3.63 -24.35 -13.88
CA VAL A 82 4.30 -23.49 -14.85
C VAL A 82 5.11 -22.52 -14.01
N SER A 83 6.43 -22.55 -14.18
CA SER A 83 7.29 -21.56 -13.55
C SER A 83 6.80 -20.17 -13.94
N LEU A 84 6.58 -19.31 -12.93
CA LEU A 84 6.23 -17.92 -13.18
C LEU A 84 7.26 -17.30 -14.13
N PRO A 85 6.82 -16.43 -15.06
CA PRO A 85 7.76 -15.67 -15.86
C PRO A 85 8.69 -14.86 -14.94
N PRO A 86 9.91 -14.52 -15.38
CA PRO A 86 10.83 -13.72 -14.58
C PRO A 86 10.18 -12.40 -14.18
N ARG A 87 10.75 -11.68 -13.20
CA ARG A 87 10.20 -10.38 -12.80
C ARG A 87 10.06 -9.43 -14.01
N MET A 88 8.89 -8.78 -14.15
CA MET A 88 8.61 -7.88 -15.26
C MET A 88 9.59 -6.68 -15.33
N HIS A 89 10.06 -6.22 -14.18
CA HIS A 89 10.96 -5.07 -14.07
C HIS A 89 12.26 -5.43 -13.36
N GLU A 90 13.37 -4.88 -13.86
CA GLU A 90 14.67 -5.04 -13.22
C GLU A 90 14.66 -4.42 -11.81
N GLY A 91 15.26 -5.08 -10.82
CA GLY A 91 15.28 -4.63 -9.43
C GLY A 91 13.96 -4.78 -8.66
N ASN A 92 12.86 -5.19 -9.31
CA ASN A 92 11.56 -5.40 -8.66
C ASN A 92 11.48 -6.79 -8.02
N PHE A 93 12.23 -6.96 -6.94
CA PHE A 93 12.20 -8.17 -6.12
C PHE A 93 11.02 -8.13 -5.16
N GLU A 94 10.45 -9.30 -4.89
CA GLU A 94 9.55 -9.45 -3.75
C GLU A 94 10.27 -9.03 -2.47
N PRO A 95 9.59 -8.32 -1.55
CA PRO A 95 10.18 -8.00 -0.28
C PRO A 95 10.42 -9.30 0.48
N LEU A 96 11.68 -9.64 0.83
CA LEU A 96 11.96 -10.87 1.61
C LEU A 96 11.50 -10.75 3.07
N GLY A 97 10.94 -9.59 3.45
CA GLY A 97 10.07 -9.37 4.59
C GLY A 97 9.34 -8.04 4.47
N THR A 98 8.01 -8.04 4.62
CA THR A 98 7.24 -6.81 4.82
C THR A 98 7.02 -6.63 6.32
N THR A 99 7.86 -5.82 6.96
CA THR A 99 7.58 -5.41 8.34
C THR A 99 6.94 -4.03 8.30
N CYS A 100 5.61 -4.00 8.27
CA CYS A 100 4.89 -2.79 8.61
C CYS A 100 4.84 -2.70 10.13
N LEU A 101 5.80 -1.99 10.72
CA LEU A 101 5.79 -1.71 12.15
C LEU A 101 4.81 -0.57 12.41
N VAL A 102 3.68 -0.92 13.01
CA VAL A 102 2.64 0.03 13.44
C VAL A 102 2.40 -0.16 14.93
N ASP A 103 1.78 0.83 15.55
CA ASP A 103 1.39 0.80 16.95
C ASP A 103 2.56 0.38 17.87
N GLU A 104 2.33 -0.52 18.84
CA GLU A 104 3.32 -0.92 19.83
C GLU A 104 4.59 -1.52 19.19
N ALA A 105 4.47 -2.14 18.00
CA ALA A 105 5.62 -2.66 17.29
C ALA A 105 6.55 -1.54 16.78
N PHE A 106 6.00 -0.39 16.38
CA PHE A 106 6.79 0.79 16.03
C PHE A 106 7.38 1.46 17.27
N ALA A 107 6.60 1.57 18.35
CA ALA A 107 7.12 2.09 19.63
C ALA A 107 8.28 1.24 20.15
N GLY A 108 8.21 -0.08 19.99
CA GLY A 108 9.22 -1.04 20.46
C GLY A 108 10.58 -0.92 19.78
N ILE A 109 10.67 -0.28 18.61
CA ILE A 109 11.95 -0.06 17.91
C ILE A 109 12.53 1.34 18.14
N ALA A 110 11.82 2.23 18.83
CA ALA A 110 12.33 3.56 19.16
C ALA A 110 13.32 3.46 20.33
N ILE A 111 14.57 3.85 20.09
CA ILE A 111 15.66 3.75 21.07
C ILE A 111 16.05 5.10 21.69
N ALA A 112 15.63 6.21 21.08
CA ALA A 112 15.73 7.54 21.69
C ALA A 112 14.49 8.35 21.33
N THR A 113 13.75 8.77 22.36
CA THR A 113 12.45 9.44 22.24
C THR A 113 12.40 10.77 23.00
N GLU A 114 13.55 11.33 23.41
CA GLU A 114 13.57 12.57 24.19
C GLU A 114 12.92 13.73 23.42
N GLY A 115 11.87 14.31 24.01
CA GLY A 115 11.08 15.37 23.36
C GLY A 115 9.99 14.85 22.40
N TRP A 116 9.82 13.54 22.27
CA TRP A 116 8.76 12.89 21.51
C TRP A 116 7.77 12.19 22.45
N GLN A 117 6.49 12.30 22.16
CA GLN A 117 5.41 11.68 22.92
C GLN A 117 4.77 10.58 22.07
N TRP A 118 4.47 9.44 22.68
CA TRP A 118 3.67 8.38 22.06
C TRP A 118 2.19 8.71 22.23
N VAL A 119 1.49 9.04 21.14
CA VAL A 119 0.13 9.60 21.20
C VAL A 119 -0.80 8.89 20.22
N ASN A 120 -2.01 8.57 20.67
CA ASN A 120 -3.10 8.17 19.79
C ASN A 120 -3.76 9.43 19.21
N LYS A 121 -3.62 9.65 17.90
CA LYS A 121 -4.30 10.75 17.17
C LYS A 121 -5.61 10.31 16.50
N GLY A 122 -6.01 9.05 16.69
CA GLY A 122 -7.25 8.48 16.20
C GLY A 122 -8.38 8.57 17.23
N THR A 123 -9.35 7.69 17.08
CA THR A 123 -10.43 7.48 18.08
C THR A 123 -10.15 6.20 18.87
N GLU A 124 -10.91 5.94 19.93
CA GLU A 124 -10.83 4.66 20.64
C GLU A 124 -11.19 3.48 19.73
N ALA A 125 -12.20 3.64 18.86
CA ALA A 125 -12.62 2.61 17.90
C ALA A 125 -11.64 2.44 16.71
N LYS A 126 -10.85 3.47 16.40
CA LYS A 126 -9.87 3.48 15.30
C LYS A 126 -8.60 4.20 15.76
N PRO A 127 -7.78 3.57 16.62
CA PRO A 127 -6.57 4.19 17.12
C PRO A 127 -5.58 4.43 15.97
N LYS A 128 -4.79 5.50 16.12
CA LYS A 128 -3.69 5.90 15.23
C LYS A 128 -2.53 6.34 16.10
N TRP A 129 -1.76 5.39 16.58
CA TRP A 129 -0.62 5.67 17.42
C TRP A 129 0.60 6.12 16.62
N GLY A 130 1.40 7.00 17.22
CA GLY A 130 2.64 7.48 16.62
C GLY A 130 3.40 8.41 17.57
N PHE A 131 4.63 8.74 17.20
CA PHE A 131 5.43 9.72 17.92
C PHE A 131 5.15 11.14 17.44
N VAL A 132 4.98 12.06 18.39
CA VAL A 132 4.76 13.49 18.13
C VAL A 132 5.75 14.32 18.93
N SER A 133 6.42 15.25 18.26
CA SER A 133 7.22 16.30 18.91
C SER A 133 6.74 17.67 18.46
N THR A 134 6.79 18.62 19.40
CA THR A 134 6.52 20.05 19.16
C THR A 134 7.76 20.91 19.41
N THR A 135 8.90 20.28 19.74
CA THR A 135 10.14 20.96 20.13
C THR A 135 11.18 20.80 19.01
N PRO A 136 11.58 21.91 18.35
CA PRO A 136 12.61 21.86 17.32
C PRO A 136 13.93 21.25 17.81
N GLY A 137 14.64 20.57 16.91
CA GLY A 137 15.96 19.97 17.19
C GLY A 137 15.92 18.64 17.95
N ARG A 138 14.74 18.16 18.36
CA ARG A 138 14.60 16.85 19.01
C ARG A 138 14.62 15.71 18.00
N GLN A 139 15.35 14.65 18.33
CA GLN A 139 15.54 13.48 17.46
C GLN A 139 14.71 12.31 17.96
N LEU A 140 14.09 11.60 17.02
CA LEU A 140 13.53 10.28 17.23
C LEU A 140 14.46 9.29 16.56
N ILE A 141 15.12 8.43 17.34
CA ILE A 141 16.02 7.40 16.80
C ILE A 141 15.30 6.06 16.86
N VAL A 142 15.17 5.42 15.70
CA VAL A 142 14.60 4.08 15.55
C VAL A 142 15.67 3.11 15.12
N ARG A 143 15.67 1.90 15.70
CA ARG A 143 16.61 0.84 15.33
C ARG A 143 15.97 -0.06 14.28
N LEU A 144 16.69 -0.24 13.17
CA LEU A 144 16.31 -1.09 12.06
C LEU A 144 17.31 -2.25 11.96
N GLY A 145 16.85 -3.49 11.80
CA GLY A 145 17.71 -4.60 11.38
C GLY A 145 18.22 -5.54 12.48
N GLU A 146 18.04 -5.21 13.75
CA GLU A 146 18.25 -6.16 14.85
C GLU A 146 16.91 -6.71 15.33
N THR A 147 16.79 -8.04 15.30
CA THR A 147 15.74 -8.79 15.98
C THR A 147 15.53 -8.24 17.39
N ALA A 148 14.40 -7.60 17.63
CA ALA A 148 13.88 -7.53 18.99
C ALA A 148 13.71 -8.99 19.44
N HIS A 149 14.42 -9.37 20.51
CA HIS A 149 14.68 -10.74 20.96
C HIS A 149 13.45 -11.64 21.23
N ASN A 150 12.23 -11.23 20.88
CA ASN A 150 11.00 -12.00 21.03
C ASN A 150 10.00 -11.87 19.85
N ALA A 151 10.32 -11.14 18.78
CA ALA A 151 9.45 -11.06 17.61
C ALA A 151 9.87 -12.12 16.59
N LYS A 152 9.04 -13.15 16.38
CA LYS A 152 9.25 -14.24 15.40
C LYS A 152 9.40 -13.77 13.93
N HIS A 153 9.36 -12.47 13.66
CA HIS A 153 9.44 -11.90 12.32
C HIS A 153 10.08 -10.51 12.34
N THR A 154 11.40 -10.41 12.28
CA THR A 154 12.03 -9.19 11.75
C THR A 154 13.46 -9.47 11.28
N ILE A 155 13.60 -10.21 10.18
CA ILE A 155 14.78 -10.03 9.34
C ILE A 155 14.40 -8.87 8.43
N LEU A 156 14.99 -7.68 8.64
CA LEU A 156 15.07 -6.73 7.53
C LEU A 156 15.95 -7.41 6.51
N SER A 157 15.31 -8.02 5.53
CA SER A 157 16.03 -8.74 4.52
C SER A 157 16.72 -7.72 3.64
N SER A 158 18.01 -7.54 3.88
CA SER A 158 18.86 -6.83 2.96
C SER A 158 18.85 -7.57 1.63
N ARG A 159 18.81 -6.80 0.54
CA ARG A 159 19.18 -7.31 -0.78
C ARG A 159 20.59 -7.92 -0.72
N PRO A 160 20.99 -8.74 -1.70
CA PRO A 160 22.34 -9.33 -1.72
C PRO A 160 23.49 -8.30 -1.64
N ASP A 161 23.22 -7.05 -2.01
CA ASP A 161 24.14 -5.90 -1.90
C ASP A 161 24.12 -5.20 -0.53
N GLY A 162 23.39 -5.73 0.45
CA GLY A 162 23.25 -5.15 1.79
C GLY A 162 22.20 -4.04 1.91
N THR A 163 21.52 -3.65 0.82
CA THR A 163 20.58 -2.53 0.84
C THR A 163 19.16 -2.94 1.26
N PHE A 164 18.43 -2.04 1.93
CA PHE A 164 17.01 -2.21 2.21
C PHE A 164 16.28 -0.87 2.06
N SER A 165 14.99 -0.94 1.74
CA SER A 165 14.15 0.26 1.59
C SER A 165 13.34 0.48 2.87
N VAL A 166 13.29 1.74 3.33
CA VAL A 166 12.50 2.16 4.47
C VAL A 166 11.39 3.08 3.98
N LEU A 167 10.15 2.73 4.31
CA LEU A 167 9.00 3.60 4.10
C LEU A 167 8.59 4.19 5.46
N LEU A 168 8.69 5.51 5.59
CA LEU A 168 8.19 6.23 6.75
C LEU A 168 6.83 6.83 6.43
N GLN A 169 5.82 6.52 7.25
CA GLN A 169 4.53 7.18 7.22
C GLN A 169 4.49 8.28 8.29
N PHE A 170 4.04 9.46 7.91
CA PHE A 170 3.91 10.61 8.81
C PHE A 170 2.65 11.40 8.51
N LEU A 171 2.16 12.13 9.51
CA LEU A 171 0.99 12.99 9.35
C LEU A 171 1.37 14.26 8.61
N VAL A 172 0.49 14.64 7.69
CA VAL A 172 0.53 15.91 6.96
C VAL A 172 -0.75 16.67 7.29
N SER A 173 -0.63 17.89 7.84
CA SER A 173 -1.78 18.72 8.21
C SER A 173 -2.35 19.44 7.01
N TYR A 174 -3.68 19.62 7.04
CA TYR A 174 -4.46 20.38 6.05
C TYR A 174 -4.78 21.81 6.50
N THR A 175 -4.61 22.14 7.79
CA THR A 175 -5.14 23.40 8.37
C THR A 175 -4.09 24.27 9.07
N THR A 176 -2.90 23.74 9.37
CA THR A 176 -1.89 24.42 10.20
C THR A 176 -0.47 24.34 9.64
N ILE A 177 0.40 25.24 10.11
CA ILE A 177 1.85 25.14 9.92
C ILE A 177 2.33 23.89 10.68
N MET A 178 2.84 22.89 9.95
CA MET A 178 3.57 21.78 10.58
C MET A 178 5.07 22.03 10.57
N GLY A 179 5.77 21.31 11.45
CA GLY A 179 7.22 21.28 11.48
C GLY A 179 7.84 20.66 10.22
N LYS A 180 9.16 20.70 10.18
CA LYS A 180 9.97 19.96 9.21
C LYS A 180 10.81 18.95 9.98
N ALA A 181 11.12 17.83 9.35
CA ALA A 181 12.08 16.89 9.90
C ALA A 181 13.10 16.51 8.82
N ILE A 182 14.26 16.10 9.30
CA ILE A 182 15.34 15.56 8.50
C ILE A 182 15.40 14.07 8.83
N ILE A 183 15.40 13.23 7.79
CA ILE A 183 15.67 11.80 7.92
C ILE A 183 17.13 11.58 7.56
N ASP A 184 17.85 10.93 8.47
CA ASP A 184 19.26 10.59 8.32
C ASP A 184 19.54 9.19 8.90
N CYS A 185 20.64 8.58 8.49
CA CYS A 185 21.07 7.26 8.93
C CYS A 185 22.28 7.38 9.86
N HIS A 186 22.30 6.53 10.88
CA HIS A 186 23.37 6.44 11.86
C HIS A 186 23.72 4.97 12.12
N GLY A 187 24.84 4.72 12.80
CA GLY A 187 25.20 3.37 13.24
C GLY A 187 25.75 2.47 12.12
N GLY A 188 26.48 3.03 11.16
CA GLY A 188 27.12 2.28 10.07
C GLY A 188 26.21 2.03 8.86
N CYS A 189 25.01 2.58 8.85
CA CYS A 189 24.16 2.67 7.67
C CYS A 189 24.39 4.01 6.96
N ASP A 190 24.50 3.97 5.63
CA ASP A 190 24.55 5.16 4.79
C ASP A 190 23.20 5.36 4.09
N CYS A 191 22.66 6.57 4.19
CA CYS A 191 21.55 6.98 3.33
C CYS A 191 21.66 8.45 2.94
N ARG A 192 20.94 8.81 1.87
CA ARG A 192 20.82 10.21 1.48
C ARG A 192 19.90 10.93 2.46
N GLN A 193 20.43 11.96 3.11
CA GLN A 193 19.63 12.85 3.94
C GLN A 193 18.41 13.36 3.16
N THR A 194 17.23 13.20 3.75
CA THR A 194 15.96 13.55 3.11
C THR A 194 15.17 14.50 4.00
N ASP A 195 14.85 15.68 3.48
CA ASP A 195 13.99 16.64 4.16
C ASP A 195 12.52 16.27 3.93
N ILE A 196 11.75 16.13 5.00
CA ILE A 196 10.30 15.94 4.92
C ILE A 196 9.58 17.20 5.38
N LEU A 197 8.72 17.70 4.49
CA LEU A 197 7.78 18.78 4.78
C LEU A 197 6.48 18.14 5.26
N LEU A 198 6.12 18.38 6.51
CA LEU A 198 4.90 17.83 7.10
C LEU A 198 3.65 18.66 6.70
N LYS A 199 3.71 19.46 5.63
CA LYS A 199 2.62 20.31 5.15
C LYS A 199 2.23 19.92 3.73
N LYS A 200 0.92 19.79 3.47
CA LYS A 200 0.41 19.64 2.11
C LYS A 200 0.41 21.04 1.46
N TYR A 201 1.12 21.20 0.36
CA TYR A 201 0.89 22.33 -0.53
C TYR A 201 -0.39 21.98 -1.30
N LEU A 202 -1.48 22.71 -1.01
CA LEU A 202 -2.67 22.74 -1.85
C LEU A 202 -2.49 23.85 -2.89
#